data_AF-A0A162DEI5-F1
#
_entry.id   AF-A0A162DEI5-F1
#
_cell.length_a   1.000
_cell.length_b   1.000
_cell.length_c   1.000
_cell.angle_alpha   90.00
_cell.angle_beta   90.00
_cell.angle_gamma   90.00
#
_symmetry.space_group_name_H-M   'P 1'
#
loop_
_entity.id
_entity.type
_entity.pdbx_description
1 polymer ?
#
loop_
_entity_poly.entity_id
_entity_poly.type
_entity_poly.pdbx_seq_one_letter_code
_entity_poly.pdbx_strand_id
1 'polypeptide(L)'
;MTRNERIGSVFLLSGALLIGLVHLAVATYTSNQANLSSGGLFQTLDAINGFFPYILSFIFLIAGIVLIFTKNLESMTEKTKTNMERNEMI
;
A
#
# COMPACT_ATOMS: atom_id res chain seq x y z
N MET A 1 11.19 12.73 -13.27
CA MET A 1 10.00 12.06 -12.70
C MET A 1 9.05 11.71 -13.84
N THR A 2 8.90 10.41 -14.10
CA THR A 2 8.06 9.89 -15.19
C THR A 2 6.56 9.98 -14.82
N ARG A 3 5.66 9.91 -15.80
CA ARG A 3 4.21 9.99 -15.54
C ARG A 3 3.76 8.90 -14.56
N ASN A 4 4.31 7.70 -14.68
CA ASN A 4 3.99 6.56 -13.81
C ASN A 4 4.53 6.78 -12.39
N GLU A 5 5.73 7.35 -12.24
CA GLU A 5 6.24 7.73 -10.91
C GLU A 5 5.33 8.78 -10.24
N ARG A 6 4.84 9.79 -10.98
CA ARG A 6 3.92 10.80 -10.42
C ARG A 6 2.62 10.20 -9.93
N ILE A 7 1.99 9.37 -10.76
CA ILE A 7 0.74 8.70 -10.40
C ILE A 7 0.99 7.72 -9.24
N GLY A 8 2.07 6.93 -9.32
CA GLY A 8 2.46 6.00 -8.26
C GLY A 8 2.72 6.70 -6.93
N SER A 9 3.40 7.86 -6.94
CA SER A 9 3.60 8.68 -5.74
C SER A 9 2.28 9.15 -5.15
N VAL A 10 1.32 9.61 -5.96
CA VAL A 10 -0.01 10.03 -5.48
C VAL A 10 -0.73 8.85 -4.83
N PHE A 11 -0.78 7.69 -5.49
CA PHE A 11 -1.39 6.48 -4.93
C PHE A 11 -0.76 6.06 -3.60
N LEU A 12 0.58 6.08 -3.52
CA LEU A 12 1.31 5.72 -2.32
C LEU A 12 1.03 6.69 -1.17
N LEU A 13 1.01 7.99 -1.45
CA LEU A 13 0.75 9.04 -0.46
C LEU A 13 -0.72 9.02 0.01
N SER A 14 -1.66 8.80 -0.91
CA SER A 14 -3.08 8.62 -0.58
C SER A 14 -3.31 7.35 0.25
N GLY A 15 -2.66 6.24 -0.07
CA GLY A 15 -2.71 5.01 0.73
C GLY A 15 -2.17 5.21 2.14
N ALA A 16 -1.02 5.85 2.29
CA ALA A 16 -0.43 6.19 3.58
C ALA A 16 -1.33 7.12 4.42
N LEU A 17 -1.94 8.13 3.79
CA LEU A 17 -2.91 9.01 4.43
C LEU A 17 -4.15 8.24 4.91
N LEU A 18 -4.71 7.36 4.09
CA LEU A 18 -5.85 6.52 4.46
C LEU A 18 -5.53 5.62 5.66
N ILE A 19 -4.34 5.00 5.71
CA ILE A 19 -3.90 4.23 6.89
C ILE A 19 -3.90 5.12 8.13
N GLY A 20 -3.30 6.32 8.04
CA GLY A 20 -3.24 7.27 9.16
C GLY A 20 -4.62 7.69 9.65
N LEU A 21 -5.55 7.98 8.73
CA LEU A 21 -6.92 8.34 9.06
C LEU A 21 -7.70 7.20 9.73
N VAL A 22 -7.52 5.95 9.28
CA VAL A 22 -8.13 4.79 9.95
C VAL A 22 -7.58 4.63 11.37
N HIS A 23 -6.27 4.76 11.57
CA HIS A 23 -5.68 4.68 12.92
C HIS A 23 -6.15 5.84 13.82
N LEU A 24 -6.27 7.04 13.27
CA LEU A 24 -6.83 8.18 14.00
C LEU A 24 -8.29 7.96 14.38
N ALA A 25 -9.10 7.42 13.47
CA ALA A 25 -10.50 7.08 13.73
C ALA A 25 -10.62 6.00 14.81
N VAL A 26 -9.78 4.96 14.77
CA VAL A 26 -9.69 3.93 15.81
C VAL A 26 -9.33 4.57 17.15
N ALA A 27 -8.26 5.37 17.21
CA ALA A 27 -7.83 6.02 18.44
C ALA A 27 -8.95 6.90 19.05
N THR A 28 -9.63 7.68 18.21
CA THR A 28 -10.74 8.55 18.62
C THR A 28 -11.96 7.76 19.09
N TYR A 29 -12.30 6.68 18.40
CA TYR A 29 -13.40 5.81 18.80
C TYR A 29 -13.12 5.13 20.14
N THR A 30 -11.90 4.60 20.30
CA THR A 30 -11.49 3.94 21.55
C THR A 30 -11.39 4.92 22.73
N SER A 31 -10.94 6.16 22.51
CA SER A 31 -10.84 7.15 23.59
C SER A 31 -12.19 7.67 24.07
N ASN A 32 -13.21 7.69 23.21
CA ASN A 32 -14.55 8.16 23.54
C ASN A 32 -15.44 7.10 24.21
N GLN A 33 -14.99 5.84 24.28
CA GLN A 33 -15.72 4.72 24.83
C GLN A 33 -15.13 4.35 26.20
N ALA A 34 -15.79 4.77 27.28
CA ALA A 34 -15.28 4.67 28.65
C ALA A 34 -15.09 3.24 29.19
N ASN A 35 -15.61 2.21 28.50
CA ASN A 35 -15.54 0.80 28.92
C ASN A 35 -15.20 -0.12 27.73
N LEU A 36 -14.02 0.01 27.12
CA LEU A 36 -13.57 -1.00 26.15
C LEU A 36 -13.18 -2.29 26.89
N SER A 37 -14.04 -3.29 26.75
CA SER A 37 -13.68 -4.71 26.86
C SER A 37 -12.71 -5.04 25.72
N SER A 38 -11.41 -4.73 25.85
CA SER A 38 -10.26 -5.24 25.05
C SER A 38 -10.52 -5.51 23.55
N GLY A 39 -11.42 -4.74 22.93
CA GLY A 39 -11.94 -5.04 21.62
C GLY A 39 -10.88 -4.66 20.62
N GLY A 40 -10.18 -5.67 20.11
CA GLY A 40 -9.03 -5.47 19.23
C GLY A 40 -9.36 -4.63 18.00
N LEU A 41 -8.31 -4.25 17.26
CA LEU A 41 -8.40 -3.41 16.06
C LEU A 41 -9.58 -3.76 15.14
N PHE A 42 -9.80 -5.05 14.88
CA PHE A 42 -10.88 -5.53 14.00
C PHE A 42 -12.29 -5.24 14.49
N GLN A 43 -12.52 -5.30 15.81
CA GLN A 43 -13.83 -5.04 16.39
C GLN A 43 -14.15 -3.54 16.34
N THR A 44 -13.13 -2.70 16.51
CA THR A 44 -13.26 -1.25 16.32
C THR A 44 -13.46 -0.89 14.85
N LEU A 45 -12.74 -1.56 13.94
CA LEU A 45 -12.91 -1.38 12.50
C LEU A 45 -14.32 -1.75 12.03
N ASP A 46 -14.91 -2.82 12.57
CA ASP A 46 -16.30 -3.18 12.29
C ASP A 46 -17.24 -2.07 12.76
N ALA A 47 -17.08 -1.63 14.01
CA ALA A 47 -17.94 -0.63 14.63
C ALA A 47 -17.91 0.75 13.92
N ILE A 48 -16.77 1.13 13.32
CA ILE A 48 -16.63 2.39 12.58
C ILE A 48 -16.82 2.23 11.06
N ASN A 49 -17.22 1.05 10.58
CA ASN A 49 -17.21 0.71 9.15
C ASN A 49 -15.84 0.98 8.47
N GLY A 50 -14.76 0.85 9.24
CA GLY A 50 -13.38 1.15 8.86
C GLY A 50 -12.72 0.10 7.98
N PHE A 51 -13.33 -1.07 7.79
CA PHE A 51 -12.79 -2.12 6.93
C PHE A 51 -12.61 -1.67 5.48
N PHE A 52 -13.59 -0.95 4.93
CA PHE A 52 -13.50 -0.45 3.56
C PHE A 52 -12.29 0.49 3.36
N PRO A 53 -12.14 1.59 4.12
CA PRO A 53 -10.97 2.46 3.97
C PRO A 53 -9.65 1.76 4.32
N TYR A 54 -9.66 0.78 5.23
CA TYR A 54 -8.47 -0.01 5.58
C TYR A 54 -8.00 -0.89 4.41
N ILE A 55 -8.88 -1.68 3.80
CA ILE A 55 -8.54 -2.51 2.63
C ILE A 55 -8.13 -1.63 1.45
N LEU A 56 -8.85 -0.54 1.20
CA LEU A 56 -8.55 0.38 0.11
C LEU A 56 -7.16 1.02 0.26
N SER A 57 -6.74 1.29 1.49
CA SER A 57 -5.41 1.84 1.78
C SER A 57 -4.28 0.91 1.33
N PHE A 58 -4.43 -0.41 1.53
CA PHE A 58 -3.45 -1.41 1.09
C PHE A 58 -3.42 -1.52 -0.43
N ILE A 59 -4.57 -1.48 -1.09
CA ILE A 59 -4.66 -1.48 -2.55
C ILE A 59 -3.90 -0.29 -3.13
N PHE A 60 -4.10 0.92 -2.56
CA PHE A 60 -3.39 2.12 -3.00
C PHE A 60 -1.89 2.06 -2.74
N LEU A 61 -1.47 1.51 -1.60
CA LEU A 61 -0.05 1.32 -1.28
C LEU A 61 0.63 0.37 -2.27
N ILE A 62 0.03 -0.80 -2.50
CA ILE A 62 0.56 -1.82 -3.41
C ILE A 62 0.58 -1.28 -4.85
N ALA A 63 -0.52 -0.69 -5.32
CA ALA A 63 -0.58 -0.11 -6.66
C ALA A 63 0.44 1.01 -6.85
N GLY A 64 0.61 1.88 -5.84
CA GLY A 64 1.59 2.96 -5.85
C GLY A 64 3.03 2.43 -5.96
N ILE A 65 3.38 1.41 -5.17
CA ILE A 65 4.69 0.74 -5.24
C ILE A 65 4.89 0.13 -6.63
N VAL A 66 3.93 -0.64 -7.14
CA VAL A 66 4.05 -1.29 -8.46
C VAL A 66 4.25 -0.26 -9.58
N LEU A 67 3.54 0.88 -9.55
CA LEU A 67 3.69 1.94 -10.54
C LEU A 67 5.06 2.65 -10.50
N ILE A 68 5.65 2.77 -9.32
CA ILE A 68 6.97 3.39 -9.16
C ILE A 68 8.06 2.43 -9.65
N PHE A 69 7.94 1.14 -9.37
CA PHE A 69 8.97 0.14 -9.65
C PHE A 69 8.87 -0.50 -11.04
N THR A 70 7.81 -0.23 -11.83
CA THR A 70 7.59 -0.86 -13.14
C THR A 70 8.78 -0.67 -14.08
N LYS A 71 9.43 0.50 -14.07
CA LYS A 71 10.60 0.78 -14.92
C LYS A 71 11.87 0.03 -14.49
N ASN A 72 12.01 -0.25 -13.19
CA ASN A 72 13.15 -1.02 -12.68
C ASN A 72 12.99 -2.51 -12.98
N LEU A 73 11.76 -3.03 -12.92
CA LEU A 73 11.46 -4.45 -13.22
C LEU A 73 11.71 -4.79 -14.70
N GLU A 74 11.37 -3.89 -15.62
CA GLU A 74 11.59 -4.09 -17.05
C GLU A 74 13.10 -4.16 -17.38
N SER A 75 13.88 -3.23 -16.82
CA SER A 75 15.36 -3.19 -16.93
C SER A 75 16.04 -4.46 -16.38
N MET A 76 15.55 -4.99 -15.24
CA MET A 76 16.10 -6.22 -14.68
C MET A 76 15.75 -7.45 -15.54
N THR A 77 14.54 -7.51 -16.08
CA THR A 77 14.09 -8.60 -16.94
C THR A 77 14.90 -8.66 -18.25
N GLU A 78 15.17 -7.51 -18.86
CA GLU A 78 15.99 -7.42 -20.08
C GLU A 78 17.44 -7.84 -19.83
N LYS A 79 18.05 -7.38 -18.73
CA LYS A 79 19.41 -7.78 -18.33
C LYS A 79 19.52 -9.27 -18.06
N THR A 80 18.49 -9.88 -17.46
CA THR A 80 18.48 -11.33 -17.23
C THR A 80 18.42 -12.10 -18.55
N LYS A 81 17.57 -11.69 -19.51
CA LYS A 81 17.48 -12.36 -20.83
C LYS A 81 18.80 -12.28 -21.61
N THR A 82 19.40 -11.11 -21.70
CA THR A 82 20.66 -10.91 -22.45
C THR A 82 21.84 -11.68 -21.86
N ASN A 83 21.88 -11.89 -20.54
CA ASN A 83 22.90 -12.71 -19.90
C ASN A 83 22.69 -14.21 -20.14
N MET A 84 21.44 -14.67 -20.31
CA MET A 84 21.16 -16.07 -20.69
C MET A 84 21.60 -16.35 -22.12
N GLU A 85 21.25 -15.49 -23.08
CA GLU A 85 21.65 -15.65 -24.49
C GLU A 85 23.19 -15.66 -24.64
N ARG A 86 23.89 -14.82 -23.88
CA ARG A 86 25.36 -14.80 -23.89
C ARG A 86 25.98 -16.11 -23.41
N ASN A 87 25.39 -16.76 -22.42
CA ASN A 87 25.91 -18.01 -21.85
C ASN A 87 25.63 -19.24 -22.74
N GLU A 88 24.68 -19.16 -23.68
CA GLU A 88 24.43 -20.23 -24.67
C GLU A 88 25.35 -20.16 -25.89
N MET A 89 26.06 -19.05 -26.10
CA MET A 89 26.99 -18.85 -27.22
C MET A 89 28.46 -19.19 -26.91
N ILE A 90 28.74 -19.72 -25.71
CA ILE A 90 30.09 -20.10 -25.22
C ILE A 90 30.11 -21.61 -25.03
#